data_AF-A0A926TH20-F1
#
_entry.id   AF-A0A926TH20-F1
#
_cell.length_a   1.000
_cell.length_b   1.000
_cell.length_c   1.000
_cell.angle_alpha   90.00
_cell.angle_beta   90.00
_cell.angle_gamma   90.00
#
_symmetry.space_group_name_H-M   'P 1'
#
loop_
_entity.id
_entity.type
_entity.pdbx_description
1 polymer ?
#
loop_
_entity_poly.entity_id
_entity_poly.type
_entity_poly.pdbx_seq_one_letter_code
_entity_poly.pdbx_strand_id
1 'polypeptide(L)'
;MKVLVSSLLFSIALSFGPVAHAQNRPTSTGQVTAMVEALRKAAPRTGKQNDGLYSDWQVKPETARGWSKQCLGREVTPSQFESSPATARQVVTCVVQDEFNKMLRATSNNETRTVQSVACWWMTGQYNSCRSGATATYVQQVTRFYQQQRP
;
A
#
# COMPACT_ATOMS: atom_id res chain seq x y z
N MET A 1 66.41 20.57 -46.92
CA MET A 1 66.29 20.87 -45.47
C MET A 1 65.08 20.13 -44.93
N LYS A 2 65.27 19.32 -43.89
CA LYS A 2 64.19 18.67 -43.14
C LYS A 2 63.43 19.74 -42.35
N VAL A 3 62.11 19.73 -42.39
CA VAL A 3 61.30 20.34 -41.33
C VAL A 3 60.16 19.38 -40.99
N LEU A 4 60.34 18.69 -39.87
CA LEU A 4 59.33 17.91 -39.16
C LEU A 4 58.61 18.87 -38.22
N VAL A 5 57.29 19.01 -38.31
CA VAL A 5 56.49 19.53 -37.20
C VAL A 5 55.23 18.69 -37.07
N SER A 6 55.31 17.74 -36.13
CA SER A 6 54.19 17.09 -35.46
C SER A 6 53.33 18.09 -34.71
N SER A 7 52.01 17.88 -34.69
CA SER A 7 51.04 18.24 -33.63
C SER A 7 49.62 18.02 -34.18
N LEU A 8 48.59 17.53 -33.50
CA LEU A 8 48.35 16.98 -32.17
C LEU A 8 46.92 16.38 -32.29
N LEU A 9 46.73 15.08 -32.09
CA LEU A 9 45.39 14.47 -32.07
C LEU A 9 44.72 14.80 -30.73
N PHE A 10 43.68 15.65 -30.75
CA PHE A 10 42.79 15.87 -29.61
C PHE A 10 41.84 14.67 -29.45
N SER A 11 42.21 13.73 -28.59
CA SER A 11 41.32 12.64 -28.16
C SER A 11 40.34 13.18 -27.10
N ILE A 12 39.11 13.50 -27.51
CA ILE A 12 38.01 13.77 -26.58
C ILE A 12 37.54 12.43 -26.02
N ALA A 13 37.94 12.13 -24.77
CA ALA A 13 37.37 11.03 -24.01
C ALA A 13 35.96 11.44 -23.53
N LEU A 14 34.92 10.95 -24.22
CA LEU A 14 33.54 11.00 -23.73
C LEU A 14 33.38 9.92 -22.64
N SER A 15 33.60 10.33 -21.40
CA SER A 15 33.33 9.52 -20.21
C SER A 15 31.82 9.33 -20.06
N PHE A 16 31.26 8.29 -20.67
CA PHE A 16 29.92 7.80 -20.33
C PHE A 16 29.99 7.12 -18.96
N GLY A 17 29.84 7.92 -17.90
CA GLY A 17 29.56 7.38 -16.58
C GLY A 17 28.24 6.60 -16.60
N PRO A 18 28.11 5.51 -15.82
CA PRO A 18 26.83 4.81 -15.72
C PRO A 18 25.81 5.79 -15.16
N VAL A 19 24.81 6.13 -15.98
CA VAL A 19 23.61 6.82 -15.52
C VAL A 19 22.99 5.86 -14.50
N ALA A 20 23.20 6.15 -13.22
CA ALA A 20 22.42 5.56 -12.15
C ALA A 20 20.97 5.91 -12.47
N HIS A 21 20.23 4.94 -12.99
CA HIS A 21 18.79 5.05 -13.11
C HIS A 21 18.28 5.24 -11.69
N ALA A 22 18.02 6.49 -11.32
CA ALA A 22 17.21 6.80 -10.17
C ALA A 22 15.90 6.06 -10.39
N GLN A 23 15.75 4.90 -9.74
CA GLN A 23 14.49 4.21 -9.70
C GLN A 23 13.54 5.18 -9.01
N ASN A 24 12.70 5.84 -9.80
CA ASN A 24 11.44 6.39 -9.35
C ASN A 24 10.64 5.23 -8.74
N ARG A 25 10.95 4.85 -7.50
CA ARG A 25 10.05 4.04 -6.70
C ARG A 25 8.84 4.95 -6.50
N PRO A 26 7.66 4.61 -7.05
CA PRO A 26 6.47 5.32 -6.67
C PRO A 26 6.38 5.19 -5.16
N THR A 27 6.46 6.33 -4.47
CA THR A 27 6.39 6.46 -3.02
C THR A 27 5.17 5.74 -2.42
N SER A 28 4.18 5.35 -3.25
CA SER A 28 3.00 4.57 -2.89
C SER A 28 3.22 3.08 -2.56
N THR A 29 4.17 2.35 -3.16
CA THR A 29 4.19 0.87 -2.98
C THR A 29 4.61 0.45 -1.56
N GLY A 30 5.61 1.12 -0.99
CA GLY A 30 6.05 0.87 0.39
C GLY A 30 5.00 1.31 1.42
N GLN A 31 4.42 2.49 1.23
CA GLN A 31 3.35 3.03 2.07
C GLN A 31 2.11 2.12 2.06
N VAL A 32 1.66 1.69 0.88
CA VAL A 32 0.51 0.79 0.75
C VAL A 32 0.80 -0.56 1.39
N THR A 33 2.00 -1.11 1.20
CA THR A 33 2.39 -2.37 1.87
C THR A 33 2.35 -2.23 3.39
N ALA A 34 2.88 -1.13 3.94
CA ALA A 34 2.83 -0.84 5.37
C ALA A 34 1.39 -0.68 5.87
N MET A 35 0.52 -0.03 5.09
CA MET A 35 -0.90 0.12 5.41
C MET A 35 -1.64 -1.21 5.44
N VAL A 36 -1.44 -2.05 4.42
CA VAL A 36 -2.04 -3.39 4.34
C VAL A 36 -1.66 -4.22 5.57
N GLU A 37 -0.39 -4.22 5.95
CA GLU A 37 0.03 -4.94 7.15
C GLU A 37 -0.47 -4.31 8.46
N ALA A 38 -0.57 -2.99 8.52
CA ALA A 38 -1.09 -2.31 9.70
C ALA A 38 -2.55 -2.68 9.96
N LEU A 39 -3.36 -2.76 8.90
CA LEU A 39 -4.75 -3.25 8.97
C LEU A 39 -4.80 -4.70 9.46
N ARG A 40 -3.92 -5.57 8.94
CA ARG A 40 -3.82 -6.98 9.37
C ARG A 40 -3.49 -7.12 10.85
N LYS A 41 -2.54 -6.32 11.35
CA LYS A 41 -2.13 -6.35 12.77
C LYS A 41 -3.19 -5.76 13.71
N ALA A 42 -3.97 -4.79 13.23
CA ALA A 42 -5.07 -4.19 13.99
C ALA A 42 -6.37 -5.00 13.91
N ALA A 43 -6.46 -5.98 13.01
CA ALA A 43 -7.66 -6.79 12.84
C ALA A 43 -8.04 -7.47 14.17
N PRO A 44 -9.28 -7.34 14.64
CA PRO A 44 -9.73 -7.97 15.87
C PRO A 44 -9.51 -9.49 15.82
N ARG A 45 -8.83 -10.04 16.82
CA ARG A 45 -8.73 -11.49 16.99
C ARG A 45 -9.91 -11.94 17.83
N THR A 46 -11.00 -12.29 17.16
CA THR A 46 -12.24 -12.69 17.85
C THR A 46 -12.12 -14.08 18.49
N GLY A 47 -11.12 -14.88 18.10
CA GLY A 47 -10.92 -16.24 18.61
C GLY A 47 -12.07 -17.19 18.27
N LYS A 48 -13.03 -16.73 17.45
CA LYS A 48 -14.21 -17.48 17.03
C LYS A 48 -13.99 -17.93 15.60
N GLN A 49 -13.97 -19.25 15.40
CA GLN A 49 -14.07 -19.81 14.06
C GLN A 49 -15.43 -19.40 13.47
N ASN A 50 -15.43 -18.79 12.28
CA ASN A 50 -16.64 -18.34 11.57
C ASN A 50 -17.43 -17.21 12.27
N ASP A 51 -16.77 -16.15 12.71
CA ASP A 51 -17.45 -14.92 13.18
C ASP A 51 -18.10 -14.08 12.06
N GLY A 52 -18.12 -14.61 10.84
CA GLY A 52 -18.66 -13.95 9.65
C GLY A 52 -17.66 -13.03 8.95
N LEU A 53 -16.39 -13.00 9.41
CA LEU A 53 -15.29 -12.27 8.77
C LEU A 53 -14.26 -13.25 8.24
N TYR A 54 -13.58 -12.85 7.16
CA TYR A 54 -12.70 -13.72 6.39
C TYR A 54 -11.32 -13.10 6.20
N SER A 55 -10.32 -13.95 6.13
CA SER A 55 -8.87 -13.70 6.10
C SER A 55 -8.32 -13.03 7.36
N ASP A 56 -7.00 -12.90 7.40
CA ASP A 56 -6.28 -12.13 8.43
C ASP A 56 -6.74 -10.66 8.55
N TRP A 57 -7.39 -10.11 7.52
CA TRP A 57 -7.90 -8.74 7.50
C TRP A 57 -9.35 -8.59 7.97
N GLN A 58 -10.01 -9.71 8.31
CA GLN A 58 -11.36 -9.71 8.87
C GLN A 58 -12.38 -8.98 7.99
N VAL A 59 -12.42 -9.36 6.70
CA VAL A 59 -13.27 -8.74 5.67
C VAL A 59 -14.63 -9.46 5.59
N LYS A 60 -15.71 -8.70 5.43
CA LYS A 60 -17.06 -9.27 5.25
C LYS A 60 -17.19 -10.03 3.93
N PRO A 61 -17.99 -11.10 3.86
CA PRO A 61 -18.09 -11.96 2.68
C PRO A 61 -18.56 -11.21 1.40
N GLU A 62 -19.54 -10.32 1.50
CA GLU A 62 -20.00 -9.49 0.38
C GLU A 62 -18.92 -8.49 -0.10
N THR A 63 -18.17 -7.92 0.84
CA THR A 63 -17.06 -7.02 0.54
C THR A 63 -15.94 -7.77 -0.17
N ALA A 64 -15.57 -8.97 0.30
CA ALA A 64 -14.55 -9.80 -0.34
C ALA A 64 -14.95 -10.18 -1.79
N ARG A 65 -16.23 -10.52 -2.03
CA ARG A 65 -16.74 -10.77 -3.39
C ARG A 65 -16.67 -9.53 -4.27
N GLY A 66 -17.13 -8.38 -3.78
CA GLY A 66 -17.10 -7.12 -4.53
C GLY A 66 -15.67 -6.69 -4.88
N TRP A 67 -14.77 -6.71 -3.90
CA TRP A 67 -13.37 -6.34 -4.09
C TRP A 67 -12.62 -7.29 -5.01
N SER A 68 -12.84 -8.60 -4.89
CA SER A 68 -12.21 -9.56 -5.80
C SER A 68 -12.69 -9.37 -7.25
N LYS A 69 -13.98 -9.11 -7.46
CA LYS A 69 -14.50 -8.79 -8.79
C LYS A 69 -13.83 -7.55 -9.39
N GLN A 70 -13.68 -6.49 -8.60
CA GLN A 70 -13.01 -5.26 -9.02
C GLN A 70 -11.53 -5.50 -9.31
N CYS A 71 -10.81 -6.16 -8.41
CA CYS A 71 -9.35 -6.24 -8.44
C CYS A 71 -8.79 -7.40 -9.28
N LEU A 72 -9.55 -8.48 -9.43
CA LEU A 72 -9.13 -9.69 -10.14
C LEU A 72 -9.97 -9.98 -11.39
N GLY A 73 -11.02 -9.21 -11.65
CA GLY A 73 -11.97 -9.45 -12.74
C GLY A 73 -12.92 -10.63 -12.52
N ARG A 74 -12.88 -11.26 -11.33
CA ARG A 74 -13.75 -12.38 -10.97
C ARG A 74 -14.06 -12.39 -9.47
N GLU A 75 -15.22 -12.91 -9.12
CA GLU A 75 -15.57 -13.09 -7.71
C GLU A 75 -14.75 -14.24 -7.09
N VAL A 76 -14.31 -14.04 -5.86
CA VAL A 76 -13.70 -15.05 -4.99
C VAL A 76 -14.69 -15.36 -3.89
N THR A 77 -14.94 -16.65 -3.63
CA THR A 77 -15.84 -17.05 -2.53
C THR A 77 -15.21 -16.72 -1.17
N PRO A 78 -16.00 -16.53 -0.11
CA PRO A 78 -15.44 -16.29 1.22
C PRO A 78 -14.47 -17.40 1.68
N SER A 79 -14.77 -18.67 1.34
CA SER A 79 -13.90 -19.80 1.65
C SER A 79 -12.56 -19.77 0.89
N GLN A 80 -12.57 -19.39 -0.39
CA GLN A 80 -11.35 -19.20 -1.17
C GLN A 80 -10.53 -18.00 -0.66
N PHE A 81 -11.20 -16.96 -0.20
CA PHE A 81 -10.57 -15.79 0.39
C PHE A 81 -9.88 -16.13 1.72
N GLU A 82 -10.53 -16.93 2.57
CA GLU A 82 -9.96 -17.44 3.83
C GLU A 82 -8.75 -18.35 3.60
N SER A 83 -8.91 -19.34 2.73
CA SER A 83 -7.93 -20.42 2.54
C SER A 83 -6.70 -19.99 1.74
N SER A 84 -6.71 -18.81 1.12
CA SER A 84 -5.59 -18.29 0.33
C SER A 84 -5.15 -16.92 0.84
N PRO A 85 -4.24 -16.87 1.84
CA PRO A 85 -3.68 -15.62 2.34
C PRO A 85 -3.05 -14.76 1.24
N ALA A 86 -2.46 -15.40 0.22
CA ALA A 86 -1.91 -14.71 -0.95
C ALA A 86 -3.01 -14.00 -1.76
N THR A 87 -4.13 -14.67 -2.03
CA THR A 87 -5.27 -14.07 -2.74
C THR A 87 -5.89 -12.95 -1.92
N ALA A 88 -6.10 -13.16 -0.62
CA ALA A 88 -6.63 -12.13 0.27
C ALA A 88 -5.72 -10.89 0.28
N ARG A 89 -4.40 -11.09 0.44
CA ARG A 89 -3.42 -9.99 0.39
C ARG A 89 -3.46 -9.24 -0.94
N GLN A 90 -3.54 -9.95 -2.07
CA GLN A 90 -3.59 -9.32 -3.39
C GLN A 90 -4.81 -8.41 -3.54
N VAL A 91 -6.00 -8.91 -3.17
CA VAL A 91 -7.25 -8.14 -3.22
C VAL A 91 -7.20 -6.95 -2.27
N VAL A 92 -6.79 -7.16 -1.02
CA VAL A 92 -6.69 -6.09 -0.01
C VAL A 92 -5.69 -5.03 -0.43
N THR A 93 -4.53 -5.43 -0.99
CA THR A 93 -3.52 -4.49 -1.48
C THR A 93 -4.08 -3.62 -2.61
N CYS A 94 -4.80 -4.21 -3.56
CA CYS A 94 -5.43 -3.48 -4.65
C CYS A 94 -6.41 -2.41 -4.14
N VAL A 95 -7.35 -2.76 -3.26
CA VAL A 95 -8.33 -1.77 -2.75
C VAL A 95 -7.69 -0.73 -1.84
N VAL A 96 -6.71 -1.12 -1.01
CA VAL A 96 -5.98 -0.18 -0.15
C VAL A 96 -5.15 0.78 -1.00
N GLN A 97 -4.54 0.32 -2.10
CA GLN A 97 -3.82 1.19 -3.03
C GLN A 97 -4.71 2.30 -3.57
N ASP A 98 -5.93 1.98 -4.01
CA ASP A 98 -6.89 2.95 -4.54
C ASP A 98 -7.30 3.97 -3.47
N GLU A 99 -7.69 3.47 -2.29
CA GLU A 99 -8.17 4.31 -1.19
C GLU A 99 -7.06 5.17 -0.57
N PHE A 100 -5.85 4.62 -0.45
CA PHE A 100 -4.68 5.35 0.03
C PHE A 100 -4.29 6.47 -0.93
N ASN A 101 -4.24 6.18 -2.24
CA ASN A 101 -3.95 7.20 -3.25
C ASN A 101 -5.02 8.29 -3.30
N LYS A 102 -6.30 7.91 -3.15
CA LYS A 102 -7.41 8.85 -3.06
C LYS A 102 -7.24 9.79 -1.86
N MET A 103 -6.90 9.24 -0.69
CA MET A 103 -6.73 10.01 0.54
C MET A 103 -5.43 10.82 0.59
N LEU A 104 -4.34 10.35 -0.04
CA LEU A 104 -3.13 11.16 -0.22
C LEU A 104 -3.47 12.47 -0.94
N ARG A 105 -4.22 12.40 -2.05
CA ARG A 105 -4.65 13.59 -2.78
C ARG A 105 -5.58 14.47 -1.93
N ALA A 106 -6.60 13.87 -1.31
CA ALA A 106 -7.58 14.60 -0.51
C ALA A 106 -6.97 15.29 0.72
N THR A 107 -5.86 14.78 1.25
CA THR A 107 -5.19 15.31 2.44
C THR A 107 -3.96 16.16 2.12
N SER A 108 -3.79 16.58 0.86
CA SER A 108 -2.62 17.37 0.42
C SER A 108 -1.29 16.67 0.76
N ASN A 109 -1.21 15.37 0.46
CA ASN A 109 -0.08 14.48 0.74
C ASN A 109 0.27 14.33 2.24
N ASN A 110 -0.66 14.64 3.15
CA ASN A 110 -0.46 14.36 4.57
C ASN A 110 -0.65 12.87 4.85
N GLU A 111 0.47 12.14 4.89
CA GLU A 111 0.48 10.69 5.08
C GLU A 111 -0.18 10.25 6.39
N THR A 112 0.02 10.95 7.50
CA THR A 112 -0.62 10.62 8.78
C THR A 112 -2.14 10.75 8.69
N ARG A 113 -2.65 11.83 8.11
CA ARG A 113 -4.10 11.99 7.88
C ARG A 113 -4.62 10.97 6.89
N THR A 114 -3.83 10.60 5.88
CA THR A 114 -4.17 9.54 4.92
C THR A 114 -4.37 8.20 5.62
N VAL A 115 -3.38 7.77 6.41
CA VAL A 115 -3.44 6.51 7.18
C VAL A 115 -4.65 6.49 8.09
N GLN A 116 -4.90 7.58 8.84
CA GLN A 116 -6.06 7.70 9.72
C GLN A 116 -7.38 7.62 8.94
N SER A 117 -7.46 8.26 7.78
CA SER A 117 -8.65 8.29 6.93
C SER A 117 -8.95 6.91 6.33
N VAL A 118 -7.93 6.20 5.83
CA VAL A 118 -8.09 4.85 5.29
C VAL A 118 -8.42 3.85 6.39
N ALA A 119 -7.82 3.97 7.58
CA ALA A 119 -8.18 3.14 8.73
C ALA A 119 -9.64 3.38 9.17
N CYS A 120 -10.12 4.62 9.10
CA CYS A 120 -11.51 4.94 9.40
C CYS A 120 -12.47 4.35 8.35
N TRP A 121 -12.11 4.49 7.07
CA TRP A 121 -12.86 3.93 5.96
C TRP A 121 -12.95 2.41 6.05
N TRP A 122 -11.87 1.75 6.45
CA TRP A 122 -11.84 0.30 6.64
C TRP A 122 -12.92 -0.19 7.61
N MET A 123 -13.13 0.53 8.72
CA MET A 123 -14.10 0.16 9.74
C MET A 123 -15.54 0.58 9.41
N THR A 124 -15.72 1.68 8.68
CA THR A 124 -17.02 2.37 8.63
C THR A 124 -17.53 2.67 7.22
N GLY A 125 -16.69 2.54 6.20
CA GLY A 125 -16.93 3.06 4.85
C GLY A 125 -16.83 4.58 4.72
N GLN A 126 -16.46 5.30 5.79
CA GLN A 126 -16.32 6.77 5.82
C GLN A 126 -14.91 7.18 6.23
N TYR A 127 -14.43 8.34 5.76
CA TYR A 127 -13.03 8.75 5.97
C TYR A 127 -12.77 9.59 7.23
N ASN A 128 -13.79 10.18 7.86
CA ASN A 128 -13.61 11.25 8.85
C ASN A 128 -14.45 11.13 10.14
N SER A 129 -15.25 10.07 10.29
CA SER A 129 -16.19 9.90 11.41
C SER A 129 -15.63 9.11 12.60
N CYS A 130 -14.40 8.60 12.52
CA CYS A 130 -13.78 7.77 13.56
C CYS A 130 -13.01 8.60 14.60
N ARG A 131 -13.72 9.49 15.30
CA ARG A 131 -13.13 10.41 16.29
C ARG A 131 -13.35 10.00 17.75
N SER A 132 -14.21 9.02 18.00
CA SER A 132 -14.51 8.52 19.35
C SER A 132 -14.81 7.02 19.36
N GLY A 133 -14.86 6.43 20.56
CA GLY A 133 -15.23 5.04 20.76
C GLY A 133 -14.25 4.03 20.14
N ALA A 134 -14.76 2.83 19.87
CA ALA A 134 -13.95 1.71 19.38
C ALA A 134 -13.28 1.98 18.02
N THR A 135 -13.94 2.75 17.15
CA THR A 135 -13.38 3.09 15.83
C THR A 135 -12.19 4.03 15.94
N ALA A 136 -12.20 4.99 16.88
CA ALA A 136 -11.02 5.82 17.16
C ALA A 136 -9.86 4.99 17.71
N THR A 137 -10.12 4.06 18.63
CA THR A 137 -9.09 3.14 19.14
C THR A 137 -8.50 2.30 18.02
N TYR A 138 -9.33 1.76 17.13
CA TYR A 138 -8.86 1.02 15.95
C TYR A 138 -7.97 1.88 15.05
N VAL A 139 -8.39 3.11 14.71
CA VAL A 139 -7.61 4.04 13.89
C VAL A 139 -6.25 4.34 14.53
N GLN A 140 -6.19 4.52 15.85
CA GLN A 140 -4.94 4.72 16.58
C GLN A 140 -4.03 3.49 16.50
N GLN A 141 -4.58 2.27 16.64
CA GLN A 141 -3.81 1.03 16.51
C GLN A 141 -3.23 0.87 15.10
N VAL A 142 -4.03 1.08 14.06
CA VAL A 142 -3.56 1.05 12.67
C VAL A 142 -2.46 2.08 12.45
N THR A 143 -2.65 3.32 12.92
CA THR A 143 -1.64 4.38 12.78
C THR A 143 -0.31 3.98 13.43
N ARG A 144 -0.36 3.39 14.63
CA ARG A 144 0.84 2.90 15.33
C ARG A 144 1.51 1.75 14.58
N PHE A 145 0.75 0.75 14.13
CA PHE A 145 1.33 -0.37 13.37
C PHE A 145 1.88 0.08 12.02
N TYR A 146 1.26 1.08 11.38
CA TYR A 146 1.77 1.68 10.16
C TYR A 146 3.14 2.30 10.37
N GLN A 147 3.29 3.12 11.43
CA GLN A 147 4.56 3.77 11.77
C GLN A 147 5.69 2.77 12.01
N GLN A 148 5.40 1.63 12.63
CA GLN A 148 6.37 0.55 12.86
C GLN A 148 6.84 -0.14 11.57
N GLN A 149 6.11 0.04 10.48
CA GLN A 149 6.33 -0.62 9.19
C GLN A 149 6.76 0.37 8.11
N ARG A 150 6.87 1.65 8.48
CA ARG A 150 7.27 2.71 7.58
C ARG A 150 8.73 2.44 7.18
N PRO A 151 9.04 2.37 5.88
CA PRO A 151 10.41 2.21 5.40
C PRO A 151 11.28 3.42 5.71
#